data_AF-A0A413VJF4-F1
#
_entry.id   AF-A0A413VJF4-F1
#
_cell.length_a   1.000
_cell.length_b   1.000
_cell.length_c   1.000
_cell.angle_alpha   90.00
_cell.angle_beta   90.00
_cell.angle_gamma   90.00
#
_symmetry.space_group_name_H-M   'P 1'
#
loop_
_entity.id
_entity.type
_entity.pdbx_description
1 polymer ?
#
loop_
_entity_poly.entity_id
_entity_poly.type
_entity_poly.pdbx_seq_one_letter_code
_entity_poly.pdbx_strand_id
1 'polypeptide(L)'
;MEQNSTRCHSSAEQDTLYIETEKAEFEIIYRLCLNQQGRKNVVYELKTSDDSSIDFVQSYMVNGIRKLDCFVVYDNVADGNRFLFYDYESRVIHMTPACFSDFYSIYSSADFSKGEVLLINGHSHLKQPNDTVSIDSKVTYVPFNRNNRIIKAKLVPYTQVEKDKIYQTTEDHI
;
A
#
# COMPACT_ATOMS: atom_id res chain seq x y z
N MET A 1 0.84 23.12 52.03
CA MET A 1 0.47 21.69 51.96
C MET A 1 -0.45 21.54 50.77
N GLU A 2 0.08 21.41 49.56
CA GLU A 2 0.53 20.16 48.90
C GLU A 2 -0.59 19.11 48.75
N GLN A 3 -1.04 18.88 47.51
CA GLN A 3 -0.68 17.72 46.66
C GLN A 3 -1.53 17.81 45.36
N ASN A 4 -0.95 18.19 44.23
CA ASN A 4 -0.35 17.32 43.20
C ASN A 4 -1.27 16.21 42.67
N SER A 5 -1.78 16.39 41.46
CA SER A 5 -1.84 15.29 40.49
C SER A 5 -1.77 15.85 39.06
N THR A 6 -0.57 16.20 38.64
CA THR A 6 -0.22 16.38 37.23
C THR A 6 -0.28 14.99 36.59
N ARG A 7 -1.39 14.67 35.90
CA ARG A 7 -1.44 13.51 35.03
C ARG A 7 -0.57 13.82 33.81
N CYS A 8 0.72 13.57 33.96
CA CYS A 8 1.69 13.65 32.88
C CYS A 8 1.35 12.52 31.90
N HIS A 9 0.47 12.81 30.94
CA HIS A 9 0.39 12.00 29.73
C HIS A 9 1.71 12.25 28.99
N SER A 10 2.69 11.38 29.21
CA SER A 10 3.80 11.25 28.28
C SER A 10 3.17 10.98 26.92
N SER A 11 3.15 11.97 26.04
CA SER A 11 2.79 11.80 24.64
C SER A 11 3.86 10.88 24.06
N ALA A 12 3.60 9.57 24.07
CA ALA A 12 4.36 8.66 23.24
C ALA A 12 4.24 9.24 21.82
N GLU A 13 5.37 9.62 21.21
CA GLU A 13 5.39 10.11 19.84
C GLU A 13 4.62 9.11 18.98
N GLN A 14 3.57 9.60 18.31
CA GLN A 14 2.72 8.77 17.49
C GLN A 14 3.53 8.24 16.31
N ASP A 15 3.41 6.94 16.04
CA ASP A 15 4.01 6.28 14.89
C ASP A 15 3.74 7.12 13.62
N THR A 16 4.80 7.55 12.96
CA THR A 16 4.70 8.39 11.75
C THR A 16 5.31 7.66 10.58
N LEU A 17 4.55 7.55 9.49
CA LEU A 17 5.01 7.06 8.21
C LEU A 17 5.31 8.21 7.26
N TYR A 18 6.41 8.10 6.54
CA TYR A 18 6.79 9.06 5.51
C TYR A 18 7.66 8.38 4.44
N ILE A 19 7.70 8.98 3.25
CA ILE A 19 8.50 8.48 2.13
C ILE A 19 9.81 9.28 2.10
N GLU A 20 10.94 8.57 2.16
CA GLU A 20 12.25 9.10 1.81
C GLU A 20 12.55 8.76 0.35
N THR A 21 13.09 9.72 -0.39
CA THR A 21 13.53 9.52 -1.78
C THR A 21 15.00 9.82 -1.89
N GLU A 22 15.75 8.87 -2.42
CA GLU A 22 17.17 9.00 -2.75
C GLU A 22 17.31 8.87 -4.27
N LYS A 23 17.88 9.87 -4.92
CA LYS A 23 18.14 9.85 -6.36
C LYS A 23 19.61 9.56 -6.61
N ALA A 24 19.89 8.47 -7.32
CA ALA A 24 21.21 8.12 -7.83
C ALA A 24 21.28 8.38 -9.35
N GLU A 25 22.43 8.14 -9.96
CA GLU A 25 22.66 8.41 -11.39
C GLU A 25 21.79 7.56 -12.33
N PHE A 26 21.49 6.31 -11.94
CA PHE A 26 20.77 5.34 -12.77
C PHE A 26 19.50 4.77 -12.12
N GLU A 27 19.23 5.11 -10.86
CA GLU A 27 18.08 4.61 -10.12
C GLU A 27 17.55 5.65 -9.13
N ILE A 28 16.27 5.53 -8.81
CA ILE A 28 15.62 6.20 -7.68
C ILE A 28 15.27 5.13 -6.66
N ILE A 29 15.60 5.40 -5.39
CA ILE A 29 15.24 4.55 -4.27
C ILE A 29 14.22 5.29 -3.41
N TYR A 30 13.03 4.71 -3.29
CA TYR A 30 12.01 5.14 -2.36
C TYR A 30 11.98 4.23 -1.14
N ARG A 31 11.94 4.82 0.06
CA ARG A 31 11.84 4.08 1.31
C ARG A 31 10.63 4.59 2.09
N LEU A 32 9.69 3.70 2.37
CA LEU A 32 8.64 3.96 3.33
C LEU A 32 9.21 3.73 4.72
N CYS A 33 9.36 4.82 5.46
CA CYS A 33 10.00 4.86 6.76
C CYS A 33 8.96 5.04 7.86
N LEU A 34 8.99 4.12 8.82
CA LEU A 34 8.22 4.17 10.05
C LEU A 34 9.11 4.73 11.16
N ASN A 35 8.75 5.90 11.68
CA ASN A 35 9.35 6.43 12.90
C ASN A 35 8.52 5.97 14.10
N GLN A 36 9.14 5.19 14.98
CA GLN A 36 8.57 4.62 16.20
C GLN A 36 9.46 4.96 17.37
N GLN A 37 8.98 5.81 18.30
CA GLN A 37 9.70 6.16 19.53
C GLN A 37 11.12 6.69 19.25
N GLY A 38 11.26 7.55 18.24
CA GLY A 38 12.54 8.09 17.79
C GLY A 38 13.44 7.10 17.02
N ARG A 39 12.96 5.90 16.69
CA ARG A 39 13.67 4.93 15.85
C ARG A 39 13.04 4.84 14.47
N LYS A 40 13.87 5.03 13.44
CA LYS A 40 13.49 4.85 12.04
C LYS A 40 13.65 3.39 11.62
N ASN A 41 12.57 2.80 11.09
CA ASN A 41 12.56 1.50 10.45
C ASN A 41 12.07 1.62 9.01
N VAL A 42 12.81 1.05 8.05
CA VAL A 42 12.34 0.95 6.65
C VAL A 42 11.41 -0.25 6.56
N VAL A 43 10.14 0.00 6.26
CA VAL A 43 9.09 -1.03 6.20
C VAL A 43 8.78 -1.47 4.77
N TYR A 44 9.11 -0.63 3.79
CA TYR A 44 9.04 -0.96 2.36
C TYR A 44 10.11 -0.18 1.58
N GLU A 45 10.69 -0.79 0.55
CA GLU A 45 11.70 -0.18 -0.32
C GLU A 45 11.36 -0.50 -1.78
N LEU A 46 11.30 0.54 -2.61
CA LEU A 46 11.19 0.43 -4.07
C LEU A 46 12.45 1.00 -4.69
N LYS A 47 13.12 0.20 -5.52
CA LYS A 47 14.20 0.65 -6.39
C LYS A 47 13.72 0.60 -7.83
N THR A 48 13.98 1.65 -8.58
CA THR A 48 13.43 1.82 -9.93
C THR A 48 14.38 2.63 -10.79
N SER A 49 14.52 2.20 -12.04
CA SER A 49 15.18 2.92 -13.13
C SER A 49 14.23 3.22 -14.29
N ASP A 50 12.94 2.92 -14.10
CA ASP A 50 11.89 2.93 -15.11
C ASP A 50 10.80 3.96 -14.82
N ASP A 51 11.05 4.92 -13.92
CA ASP A 51 10.09 5.93 -13.46
C ASP A 51 8.85 5.35 -12.72
N SER A 52 8.91 4.10 -12.24
CA SER A 52 7.98 3.61 -11.22
C SER A 52 8.04 4.50 -9.97
N SER A 53 6.95 4.58 -9.21
CA SER A 53 6.88 5.47 -8.05
C SER A 53 6.10 4.87 -6.89
N ILE A 54 6.25 5.50 -5.72
CA ILE A 54 5.36 5.29 -4.58
C ILE A 54 4.86 6.64 -4.10
N ASP A 55 3.56 6.74 -3.89
CA ASP A 55 2.89 7.95 -3.45
C ASP A 55 1.90 7.68 -2.31
N PHE A 56 1.75 8.65 -1.42
CA PHE A 56 0.74 8.60 -0.37
C PHE A 56 -0.65 8.87 -0.95
N VAL A 57 -1.63 8.05 -0.59
CA VAL A 57 -3.02 8.19 -1.05
C VAL A 57 -3.86 8.84 0.05
N GLN A 58 -4.03 8.15 1.17
CA GLN A 58 -4.96 8.59 2.22
C GLN A 58 -4.75 7.83 3.53
N SER A 59 -4.96 8.52 4.66
CA SER A 59 -5.15 7.91 5.98
C SER A 59 -6.63 7.63 6.26
N TYR A 60 -6.95 6.46 6.80
CA TYR A 60 -8.27 6.16 7.34
C TYR A 60 -8.26 6.24 8.86
N MET A 61 -9.18 7.07 9.38
CA MET A 61 -9.29 7.43 10.79
C MET A 61 -10.61 6.90 11.35
N VAL A 62 -10.57 6.32 12.55
CA VAL A 62 -11.76 5.91 13.31
C VAL A 62 -11.72 6.61 14.65
N ASN A 63 -12.75 7.42 14.96
CA ASN A 63 -12.85 8.20 16.20
C ASN A 63 -11.58 9.05 16.49
N GLY A 64 -10.99 9.65 15.45
CA GLY A 64 -9.76 10.45 15.56
C GLY A 64 -8.46 9.65 15.70
N ILE A 65 -8.53 8.31 15.72
CA ILE A 65 -7.38 7.43 15.77
C ILE A 65 -7.06 6.94 14.35
N ARG A 66 -5.80 7.09 13.94
CA ARG A 66 -5.31 6.57 12.65
C ARG A 66 -5.28 5.04 12.70
N LYS A 67 -5.99 4.41 11.75
CA LYS A 67 -6.10 2.94 11.67
C LYS A 67 -5.25 2.36 10.55
N LEU A 68 -5.26 3.00 9.39
CA LEU A 68 -4.41 2.61 8.26
C LEU A 68 -3.96 3.82 7.46
N ASP A 69 -2.80 3.69 6.84
CA ASP A 69 -2.33 4.58 5.77
C ASP A 69 -2.24 3.78 4.47
N CYS A 70 -2.79 4.34 3.40
CA CYS A 70 -2.77 3.77 2.05
C CYS A 70 -1.75 4.50 1.19
N PHE A 71 -0.98 3.73 0.44
CA PHE A 71 -0.02 4.16 -0.55
C PHE A 71 -0.32 3.45 -1.87
N VAL A 72 0.08 4.07 -2.97
CA VAL A 72 0.06 3.48 -4.30
C VAL A 72 1.49 3.27 -4.76
N VAL A 73 1.77 2.10 -5.31
CA VAL A 73 3.02 1.80 -6.01
C VAL A 73 2.67 1.71 -7.48
N TYR A 74 3.07 2.70 -8.26
CA TYR A 74 2.90 2.71 -9.71
C TYR A 74 4.05 1.96 -10.36
N ASP A 75 3.72 0.98 -11.20
CA ASP A 75 4.63 0.20 -12.02
C ASP A 75 4.56 0.74 -13.45
N ASN A 76 5.61 1.44 -13.87
CA ASN A 76 5.62 2.11 -15.18
C ASN A 76 5.72 1.12 -16.35
N VAL A 77 6.34 -0.04 -16.15
CA VAL A 77 6.47 -1.07 -17.21
C VAL A 77 5.11 -1.72 -17.47
N ALA A 78 4.35 -2.00 -16.41
CA ALA A 78 3.02 -2.58 -16.53
C ALA A 78 1.92 -1.55 -16.81
N ASP A 79 2.19 -0.26 -16.62
CA ASP A 79 1.20 0.82 -16.60
C ASP A 79 0.02 0.48 -15.66
N GLY A 80 0.35 0.34 -14.38
CA GLY A 80 -0.63 -0.06 -13.37
C GLY A 80 -0.18 0.14 -11.93
N ASN A 81 -1.14 -0.02 -11.04
CA ASN A 81 -0.98 0.28 -9.61
C ASN A 81 -1.03 -1.00 -8.77
N ARG A 82 -0.15 -1.10 -7.78
CA ARG A 82 -0.33 -1.93 -6.60
C ARG A 82 -0.69 -1.04 -5.42
N PHE A 83 -1.49 -1.55 -4.50
CA PHE A 83 -1.92 -0.80 -3.32
C PHE A 83 -1.25 -1.37 -2.08
N LEU A 84 -0.66 -0.49 -1.30
CA LEU A 84 0.06 -0.79 -0.07
C LEU A 84 -0.67 -0.16 1.11
N PHE A 85 -0.91 -0.95 2.16
CA PHE A 85 -1.65 -0.55 3.34
C PHE A 85 -0.79 -0.84 4.58
N TYR A 86 -0.51 0.19 5.37
CA TYR A 86 0.07 -0.03 6.69
C TYR A 86 -1.06 -0.09 7.72
N ASP A 87 -1.19 -1.23 8.39
CA ASP A 87 -2.11 -1.40 9.52
C ASP A 87 -1.43 -1.00 10.82
N TYR A 88 -1.93 0.05 11.48
CA TYR A 88 -1.37 0.55 12.74
C TYR A 88 -1.65 -0.38 13.93
N GLU A 89 -2.63 -1.27 13.84
CA GLU A 89 -2.97 -2.21 14.92
C GLU A 89 -2.00 -3.39 14.94
N SER A 90 -1.84 -4.07 13.82
CA SER A 90 -0.88 -5.18 13.68
C SER A 90 0.56 -4.74 13.41
N ARG A 91 0.77 -3.49 12.97
CA ARG A 91 2.05 -2.94 12.50
C ARG A 91 2.64 -3.70 11.30
N VAL A 92 1.75 -4.19 10.43
CA VAL A 92 2.11 -4.96 9.24
C VAL A 92 1.74 -4.18 7.99
N ILE A 93 2.64 -4.20 7.01
CA ILE A 93 2.31 -3.76 5.65
C ILE A 93 1.61 -4.89 4.92
N HIS A 94 0.49 -4.57 4.30
CA HIS A 94 -0.21 -5.43 3.38
C HIS A 94 -0.14 -4.83 1.97
N MET A 95 -0.02 -5.67 0.96
CA MET A 95 0.03 -5.22 -0.43
C MET A 95 -0.89 -6.07 -1.31
N THR A 96 -1.43 -5.48 -2.36
CA THR A 96 -2.06 -6.26 -3.42
C THR A 96 -0.98 -6.94 -4.27
N PRO A 97 -1.02 -8.28 -4.45
CA PRO A 97 -0.03 -8.97 -5.27
C PRO A 97 -0.21 -8.65 -6.76
N ALA A 98 -1.45 -8.42 -7.19
CA ALA A 98 -1.79 -8.01 -8.55
C ALA A 98 -1.52 -6.53 -8.79
N CYS A 99 -1.13 -6.20 -10.03
CA CYS A 99 -1.05 -4.85 -10.57
C CYS A 99 -2.35 -4.53 -11.32
N PHE A 100 -2.92 -3.34 -11.12
CA PHE A 100 -4.23 -2.95 -11.67
C PHE A 100 -4.13 -1.70 -12.53
N SER A 101 -4.60 -1.77 -13.78
CA SER A 101 -4.65 -0.62 -14.67
C SER A 101 -5.96 0.16 -14.49
N ASP A 102 -5.85 1.45 -14.18
CA ASP A 102 -6.95 2.41 -13.96
C ASP A 102 -8.02 1.95 -12.92
N PHE A 103 -7.51 1.38 -11.83
CA PHE A 103 -8.26 1.17 -10.60
C PHE A 103 -7.64 1.98 -9.45
N TYR A 104 -8.45 2.26 -8.43
CA TYR A 104 -8.08 3.00 -7.22
C TYR A 104 -8.60 2.27 -5.99
N SER A 105 -7.89 2.34 -4.86
CA SER A 105 -8.34 1.68 -3.64
C SER A 105 -9.50 2.42 -2.96
N ILE A 106 -10.52 1.67 -2.55
CA ILE A 106 -11.46 2.13 -1.53
C ILE A 106 -10.81 1.79 -0.18
N TYR A 107 -9.90 2.63 0.28
CA TYR A 107 -9.04 2.36 1.43
C TYR A 107 -9.79 1.97 2.72
N SER A 108 -10.99 2.49 2.95
CA SER A 108 -11.84 2.14 4.10
C SER A 108 -12.47 0.74 4.01
N SER A 109 -12.38 0.08 2.84
CA SER A 109 -12.89 -1.28 2.62
C SER A 109 -11.85 -2.38 2.89
N ALA A 110 -10.62 -2.01 3.24
CA ALA A 110 -9.58 -2.97 3.58
C ALA A 110 -9.99 -3.79 4.81
N ASP A 111 -10.11 -5.10 4.63
CA ASP A 111 -10.39 -6.09 5.66
C ASP A 111 -9.17 -7.01 5.77
N PHE A 112 -8.26 -6.65 6.68
CA PHE A 112 -7.02 -7.41 6.92
C PHE A 112 -7.29 -8.81 7.47
N SER A 113 -8.42 -9.02 8.18
CA SER A 113 -8.78 -10.34 8.69
C SER A 113 -9.13 -11.33 7.57
N LYS A 114 -9.69 -10.82 6.46
CA LYS A 114 -9.99 -11.59 5.25
C LYS A 114 -8.90 -11.50 4.19
N GLY A 115 -7.92 -10.61 4.37
CA GLY A 115 -6.90 -10.30 3.38
C GLY A 115 -7.53 -9.78 2.09
N GLU A 116 -8.45 -8.81 2.19
CA GLU A 116 -9.24 -8.31 1.06
C GLU A 116 -9.36 -6.79 1.07
N VAL A 117 -9.46 -6.19 -0.11
CA VAL A 117 -9.80 -4.77 -0.30
C VAL A 117 -10.64 -4.60 -1.55
N LEU A 118 -11.54 -3.62 -1.55
CA LEU A 118 -12.27 -3.21 -2.74
C LEU A 118 -11.52 -2.12 -3.49
N LEU A 119 -11.39 -2.29 -4.80
CA LEU A 119 -10.86 -1.32 -5.73
C LEU A 119 -11.99 -0.84 -6.64
N ILE A 120 -11.95 0.42 -7.03
CA ILE A 120 -12.94 1.05 -7.91
C ILE A 120 -12.27 1.52 -9.19
N ASN A 121 -12.97 1.32 -10.30
CA ASN A 121 -12.57 1.79 -11.62
C ASN A 121 -12.64 3.34 -11.70
N GLY A 122 -11.64 3.98 -12.34
CA GLY A 122 -11.54 5.43 -12.53
C GLY A 122 -12.71 6.09 -13.25
N HIS A 123 -13.51 5.33 -14.00
CA HIS A 123 -14.61 5.80 -14.84
C HIS A 123 -16.01 5.38 -14.34
N SER A 124 -16.16 5.08 -13.05
CA SER A 124 -17.37 4.48 -12.46
C SER A 124 -18.67 5.32 -12.46
N HIS A 125 -18.75 6.45 -13.17
CA HIS A 125 -19.95 7.31 -13.29
C HIS A 125 -21.16 6.67 -14.01
N LEU A 126 -21.10 5.40 -14.42
CA LEU A 126 -22.14 4.73 -15.22
C LEU A 126 -23.20 4.06 -14.31
N LYS A 127 -24.47 4.06 -14.73
CA LYS A 127 -25.67 3.79 -13.90
C LYS A 127 -26.20 2.33 -13.92
N GLN A 128 -25.34 1.31 -14.03
CA GLN A 128 -25.76 -0.11 -14.20
C GLN A 128 -25.23 -1.06 -13.10
N PRO A 129 -25.70 -2.32 -12.96
CA PRO A 129 -25.46 -3.14 -11.76
C PRO A 129 -23.98 -3.40 -11.42
N ASN A 130 -23.72 -3.62 -10.14
CA ASN A 130 -22.39 -3.80 -9.54
C ASN A 130 -21.86 -5.23 -9.77
N ASP A 131 -21.25 -5.49 -10.92
CA ASP A 131 -20.45 -6.72 -11.08
C ASP A 131 -19.16 -6.56 -10.27
N THR A 132 -19.11 -7.23 -9.12
CA THR A 132 -17.88 -7.34 -8.30
C THR A 132 -17.10 -8.55 -8.78
N VAL A 133 -15.94 -8.31 -9.38
CA VAL A 133 -15.01 -9.40 -9.73
C VAL A 133 -14.07 -9.65 -8.57
N SER A 134 -13.98 -10.90 -8.12
CA SER A 134 -12.98 -11.30 -7.14
C SER A 134 -11.72 -11.75 -7.87
N ILE A 135 -10.59 -11.10 -7.56
CA ILE A 135 -9.29 -11.44 -8.12
C ILE A 135 -8.52 -12.20 -7.05
N ASP A 136 -7.99 -13.36 -7.41
CA ASP A 136 -7.17 -14.17 -6.52
C ASP A 136 -5.76 -13.58 -6.35
N SER A 137 -4.91 -14.25 -5.57
CA SER A 137 -3.54 -13.80 -5.33
C SER A 137 -2.57 -14.15 -6.47
N LYS A 138 -3.00 -14.87 -7.52
CA LYS A 138 -2.14 -15.37 -8.59
C LYS A 138 -2.14 -14.50 -9.85
N VAL A 139 -3.20 -13.73 -10.08
CA VAL A 139 -3.25 -12.81 -11.23
C VAL A 139 -2.20 -11.71 -11.05
N THR A 140 -1.20 -11.66 -11.94
CA THR A 140 -0.09 -10.68 -11.84
C THR A 140 -0.47 -9.30 -12.37
N TYR A 141 -1.31 -9.23 -13.40
CA TYR A 141 -1.79 -7.98 -14.01
C TYR A 141 -3.28 -8.08 -14.33
N VAL A 142 -4.02 -7.06 -13.91
CA VAL A 142 -5.45 -6.91 -14.16
C VAL A 142 -5.65 -5.70 -15.08
N PRO A 143 -5.97 -5.93 -16.36
CA PRO A 143 -6.21 -4.84 -17.28
C PRO A 143 -7.48 -4.09 -16.90
N PHE A 144 -7.53 -2.83 -17.29
CA PHE A 144 -8.73 -2.02 -17.20
C PHE A 144 -9.90 -2.71 -17.92
N ASN A 145 -11.05 -2.79 -17.24
CA ASN A 145 -12.27 -3.29 -17.83
C ASN A 145 -13.46 -2.42 -17.40
N ARG A 146 -14.12 -1.78 -18.37
CA ARG A 146 -15.27 -0.88 -18.15
C ARG A 146 -16.47 -1.59 -17.50
N ASN A 147 -16.57 -2.90 -17.65
CA ASN A 147 -17.67 -3.69 -17.09
C ASN A 147 -17.41 -4.00 -15.60
N ASN A 148 -16.14 -4.12 -15.20
CA ASN A 148 -15.75 -4.43 -13.84
C ASN A 148 -15.56 -3.13 -13.05
N ARG A 149 -16.61 -2.66 -12.38
CA ARG A 149 -16.53 -1.40 -11.62
C ARG A 149 -15.86 -1.55 -10.28
N ILE A 150 -16.12 -2.66 -9.61
CA ILE A 150 -15.55 -2.98 -8.31
C ILE A 150 -14.78 -4.27 -8.45
N ILE A 151 -13.53 -4.25 -8.01
CA ILE A 151 -12.73 -5.44 -7.85
C ILE A 151 -12.55 -5.70 -6.38
N LYS A 152 -12.78 -6.94 -5.95
CA LYS A 152 -12.31 -7.42 -4.66
C LYS A 152 -10.93 -8.04 -4.87
N ALA A 153 -9.91 -7.33 -4.43
CA ALA A 153 -8.51 -7.74 -4.54
C ALA A 153 -8.06 -8.43 -3.25
N LYS A 154 -7.13 -9.38 -3.38
CA LYS A 154 -6.43 -9.95 -2.23
C LYS A 154 -5.37 -8.99 -1.70
N LEU A 155 -5.20 -9.02 -0.37
CA LEU A 155 -4.11 -8.40 0.37
C LEU A 155 -3.26 -9.50 0.98
N VAL A 156 -1.95 -9.39 0.81
CA VAL A 156 -0.98 -10.28 1.44
C VAL A 156 -0.03 -9.46 2.32
N PRO A 157 0.38 -9.96 3.50
CA PRO A 157 1.44 -9.32 4.27
C PRO A 157 2.71 -9.20 3.44
N TYR A 158 3.25 -8.00 3.33
CA TYR A 158 4.56 -7.78 2.74
C TYR A 158 5.63 -8.23 3.73
N THR A 159 6.33 -9.30 3.39
CA THR A 159 7.54 -9.72 4.12
C THR A 159 8.75 -9.39 3.25
N GLN A 160 9.77 -8.77 3.83
CA GLN A 160 11.04 -8.45 3.14
C GLN A 160 11.73 -9.68 2.50
N VAL A 161 11.29 -10.89 2.85
CA VAL A 161 11.77 -12.19 2.36
C VAL A 161 11.40 -12.43 0.88
N GLU A 162 10.49 -11.65 0.29
CA GLU A 162 10.12 -11.76 -1.14
C GLU A 162 11.11 -11.08 -2.12
N LYS A 163 12.18 -10.44 -1.62
CA LYS A 163 13.22 -9.80 -2.45
C LYS A 163 13.81 -10.71 -3.54
N ASP A 164 13.81 -12.03 -3.33
CA ASP A 164 14.48 -12.97 -4.24
C ASP A 164 13.56 -13.56 -5.33
N LYS A 165 12.25 -13.32 -5.31
CA LYS A 165 11.32 -14.04 -6.21
C LYS A 165 10.66 -13.21 -7.30
N ILE A 166 10.58 -11.89 -7.15
CA ILE A 166 9.82 -11.04 -8.09
C ILE A 166 10.68 -10.60 -9.30
N TYR A 167 12.02 -10.67 -9.19
CA TYR A 167 12.93 -10.30 -10.29
C TYR A 167 13.73 -11.48 -10.90
N GLN A 168 13.46 -12.73 -10.51
CA GLN A 168 14.06 -13.92 -11.14
C GLN A 168 13.13 -14.53 -12.22
N THR A 169 12.88 -13.74 -13.26
CA THR A 169 12.49 -14.19 -14.60
C THR A 169 12.87 -13.00 -15.49
N THR A 170 13.92 -13.00 -16.30
CA THR A 170 14.37 -14.03 -17.24
C THR A 170 15.85 -13.73 -17.55
N GLU A 171 16.79 -14.53 -17.05
CA GLU A 171 18.09 -14.65 -17.74
C GLU A 171 17.88 -15.69 -18.83
N ASP A 172 17.47 -15.23 -20.01
CA ASP A 172 17.54 -16.05 -21.22
C ASP A 172 19.02 -16.23 -21.56
N HIS A 173 19.53 -17.42 -21.27
CA HIS A 173 20.72 -17.94 -21.91
C HIS A 173 20.49 -18.09 -23.41
N ILE A 174 21.11 -17.22 -24.21
CA ILE A 174 21.50 -17.51 -25.60
C ILE A 174 22.93 -17.02 -25.81
#